data_AF-A0A0C9VE16-F1
#
_entry.id   AF-A0A0C9VE16-F1
#
_cell.length_a   1.000
_cell.length_b   1.000
_cell.length_c   1.000
_cell.angle_alpha   90.00
_cell.angle_beta   90.00
_cell.angle_gamma   90.00
#
_symmetry.space_group_name_H-M   'P 1'
#
loop_
_entity.id
_entity.type
_entity.pdbx_description
1 polymer ?
#
loop_
_entity_poly.entity_id
_entity_poly.type
_entity_poly.pdbx_seq_one_letter_code
_entity_poly.pdbx_strand_id
1 'polypeptide(L)'
;MPGGRPQKYFTPEEAKAARNASRKAYRARNLEEDQEKSHLCSRRAHKKAAEAELKAAARARKKARKAQRKKHTADQKAQYLAGLASGKTHEQAIEYVKSRSSAQPLITANTDLSTLRDELWVSLVGIPAQPEWESYFQGRYEYWLQIYKEKGWPGCESNILARMELLQAAQTKIRAIAHKNLQRFSKLERAKLEKAQEFYNQLCLDDDWIARMESAEQEFCCWMDSFTMDRFCRQYGHRELVWQS
;
A
#
# COMPACT_ATOMS: atom_id res chain seq x y z
N MET A 1 -52.53 -43.82 -57.97
CA MET A 1 -52.52 -42.59 -57.16
C MET A 1 -51.31 -41.75 -57.56
N PRO A 2 -51.47 -40.50 -58.05
CA PRO A 2 -50.32 -39.67 -58.36
C PRO A 2 -49.85 -38.98 -57.08
N GLY A 3 -48.75 -39.48 -56.52
CA GLY A 3 -47.99 -38.80 -55.46
C GLY A 3 -47.21 -37.63 -56.06
N GLY A 4 -47.89 -36.49 -56.28
CA GLY A 4 -47.25 -35.25 -56.71
C GLY A 4 -46.60 -34.54 -55.53
N ARG A 5 -45.28 -34.31 -55.58
CA ARG A 5 -44.58 -33.48 -54.59
C ARG A 5 -45.13 -32.05 -54.68
N PRO A 6 -45.60 -31.43 -53.58
CA PRO A 6 -46.15 -30.08 -53.63
C PRO A 6 -45.11 -29.07 -54.13
N GLN A 7 -45.53 -28.22 -55.07
CA GLN A 7 -44.69 -27.21 -55.68
C GLN A 7 -44.33 -26.14 -54.63
N LYS A 8 -43.03 -25.96 -54.37
CA LYS A 8 -42.53 -25.12 -53.25
C LYS A 8 -42.69 -23.62 -53.47
N TYR A 9 -42.83 -23.15 -54.71
CA TYR A 9 -42.96 -21.74 -55.06
C TYR A 9 -43.96 -21.61 -56.21
N PHE A 10 -44.88 -20.66 -56.13
CA PHE A 10 -45.94 -20.47 -57.12
C PHE A 10 -45.48 -19.58 -58.28
N THR A 11 -44.48 -18.71 -58.06
CA THR A 11 -43.89 -17.88 -59.12
C THR A 11 -42.35 -17.96 -59.17
N PRO A 12 -41.74 -17.68 -60.34
CA PRO A 12 -40.29 -17.58 -60.47
C PRO A 12 -39.67 -16.49 -59.58
N GLU A 13 -40.41 -15.42 -59.32
CA GLU A 13 -39.98 -14.30 -58.48
C GLU A 13 -39.94 -14.69 -57.00
N GLU A 14 -40.94 -15.44 -56.51
CA GLU A 14 -40.93 -16.03 -55.16
C GLU A 14 -39.74 -16.98 -54.97
N ALA A 15 -39.45 -17.81 -55.97
CA ALA A 15 -38.30 -18.70 -55.93
C ALA A 15 -36.97 -17.92 -55.86
N LYS A 16 -36.86 -16.79 -56.58
CA LYS A 16 -35.68 -15.91 -56.55
C LYS A 16 -35.55 -15.17 -55.21
N ALA A 17 -36.65 -14.65 -54.67
CA ALA A 17 -36.70 -14.01 -53.37
C ALA A 17 -36.34 -14.98 -52.23
N ALA A 18 -36.89 -16.20 -52.25
CA ALA A 18 -36.57 -17.24 -51.28
C ALA A 18 -35.09 -17.66 -51.33
N ARG A 19 -34.52 -17.84 -52.54
CA ARG A 19 -33.09 -18.12 -52.71
C ARG A 19 -32.21 -17.00 -52.16
N ASN A 20 -32.58 -15.74 -52.41
CA ASN A 20 -31.85 -14.58 -51.88
C ASN A 20 -31.95 -14.50 -50.35
N ALA A 21 -33.13 -14.76 -49.78
CA ALA A 21 -33.33 -14.81 -48.34
C ALA A 21 -32.50 -15.93 -47.68
N SER A 22 -32.51 -17.14 -48.26
CA SER A 22 -31.68 -18.25 -47.78
C SER A 22 -30.18 -17.95 -47.88
N ARG A 23 -29.73 -17.32 -48.97
CA ARG A 23 -28.32 -16.91 -49.13
C ARG A 23 -27.92 -15.81 -48.14
N LYS A 24 -28.82 -14.86 -47.86
CA LYS A 24 -28.62 -13.81 -46.85
C LYS A 24 -28.53 -14.41 -45.44
N ALA A 25 -29.44 -15.32 -45.08
CA ALA A 25 -29.44 -16.02 -43.80
C ALA A 25 -28.20 -16.91 -43.61
N TYR A 26 -27.72 -17.54 -44.68
CA TYR A 26 -26.46 -18.29 -44.65
C TYR A 26 -25.25 -17.38 -44.39
N ARG A 27 -25.15 -16.24 -45.08
CA ARG A 27 -24.08 -15.26 -44.86
C ARG A 27 -24.10 -14.67 -43.46
N ALA A 28 -25.28 -14.37 -42.92
CA ALA A 28 -25.44 -13.84 -41.57
C ALA A 28 -24.93 -14.83 -40.50
N ARG A 29 -25.29 -16.12 -40.61
CA ARG A 29 -24.80 -17.16 -39.71
C ARG A 29 -23.28 -17.34 -39.76
N ASN A 30 -22.69 -17.32 -40.95
CA ASN A 30 -21.23 -17.42 -41.06
C ASN A 30 -20.51 -16.22 -40.42
N LEU A 31 -21.05 -15.00 -40.58
CA LEU A 31 -20.49 -13.80 -39.96
C LEU A 31 -20.58 -13.87 -38.43
N GLU A 32 -21.70 -14.35 -37.89
CA GLU A 32 -21.89 -14.53 -36.45
C GLU A 32 -20.94 -15.59 -35.88
N GLU A 33 -20.80 -16.74 -36.54
CA GLU A 33 -19.84 -17.78 -36.14
C GLU A 33 -18.38 -17.27 -36.14
N ASP A 34 -18.00 -16.46 -37.12
CA ASP A 34 -16.65 -15.90 -37.20
C ASP A 34 -16.41 -14.83 -36.12
N GLN A 35 -17.42 -14.01 -35.81
CA GLN A 35 -17.38 -13.07 -34.70
C GLN A 35 -17.25 -13.80 -33.36
N GLU A 36 -18.03 -14.85 -33.12
CA GLU A 36 -17.95 -15.66 -31.90
C GLU A 36 -16.57 -16.31 -31.73
N LYS A 37 -16.00 -16.88 -32.81
CA LYS A 37 -14.63 -17.43 -32.79
C LYS A 37 -13.60 -16.36 -32.45
N SER A 38 -13.74 -15.16 -33.03
CA SER A 38 -12.85 -14.02 -32.75
C SER A 38 -12.94 -13.56 -31.29
N HIS A 39 -14.15 -13.42 -30.75
CA HIS A 39 -14.38 -13.08 -29.34
C HIS A 39 -13.82 -14.15 -28.41
N LEU A 40 -13.97 -15.44 -28.75
CA LEU A 40 -13.43 -16.55 -27.98
C LEU A 40 -11.88 -16.51 -27.93
N CYS A 41 -11.23 -16.27 -29.07
CA CYS A 41 -9.78 -16.08 -29.14
C CYS A 41 -9.31 -14.91 -28.30
N SER A 42 -10.01 -13.77 -28.38
CA SER A 42 -9.70 -12.57 -27.60
C SER A 42 -9.84 -12.82 -26.09
N ARG A 43 -10.93 -13.47 -25.65
CA ARG A 43 -11.12 -13.85 -24.24
C ARG A 43 -10.03 -14.79 -23.75
N ARG A 44 -9.62 -15.77 -24.55
CA ARG A 44 -8.52 -16.69 -24.21
C ARG A 44 -7.19 -15.96 -24.09
N ALA A 45 -6.91 -15.00 -24.98
CA ALA A 45 -5.71 -14.16 -24.92
C ALA A 45 -5.69 -13.30 -23.65
N HIS A 46 -6.79 -12.64 -23.32
CA HIS A 46 -6.92 -11.85 -22.07
C HIS A 46 -6.73 -12.72 -20.83
N LYS A 47 -7.35 -13.90 -20.78
CA LYS A 47 -7.18 -14.82 -19.64
C LYS A 47 -5.72 -15.25 -19.48
N LYS A 48 -5.04 -15.56 -20.59
CA LYS A 48 -3.62 -15.93 -20.59
C LYS A 48 -2.72 -14.77 -20.13
N ALA A 49 -3.04 -13.54 -20.51
CA ALA A 49 -2.34 -12.34 -20.05
C ALA A 49 -2.51 -12.13 -18.54
N ALA A 50 -3.75 -12.21 -18.02
CA ALA A 50 -4.03 -12.10 -16.60
C ALA A 50 -3.33 -13.18 -15.77
N GLU A 51 -3.30 -14.44 -16.24
CA GLU A 51 -2.56 -15.52 -15.60
C GLU A 51 -1.04 -15.29 -15.59
N ALA A 52 -0.49 -14.69 -16.65
CA ALA A 52 0.92 -14.33 -16.74
C ALA A 52 1.28 -13.20 -15.76
N GLU A 53 0.43 -12.18 -15.64
CA GLU A 53 0.59 -11.09 -14.67
C GLU A 53 0.55 -11.61 -13.23
N LEU A 54 -0.42 -12.46 -12.89
CA LEU A 54 -0.50 -13.09 -11.57
C LEU A 54 0.77 -13.89 -11.23
N LYS A 55 1.30 -14.65 -12.21
CA LYS A 55 2.56 -15.40 -12.04
C LYS A 55 3.77 -14.46 -11.89
N ALA A 56 3.82 -13.36 -12.64
CA ALA A 56 4.87 -12.35 -12.52
C ALA A 56 4.83 -11.66 -11.15
N ALA A 57 3.65 -11.27 -10.68
CA ALA A 57 3.44 -10.67 -9.36
C ALA A 57 3.82 -11.65 -8.23
N ALA A 58 3.46 -12.93 -8.33
CA ALA A 58 3.87 -13.95 -7.37
C ALA A 58 5.40 -14.15 -7.32
N ARG A 59 6.07 -14.12 -8.48
CA ARG A 59 7.54 -14.18 -8.56
C ARG A 59 8.19 -12.93 -7.96
N ALA A 60 7.63 -11.74 -8.20
CA ALA A 60 8.08 -10.49 -7.61
C ALA A 60 7.95 -10.52 -6.07
N ARG A 61 6.80 -10.96 -5.53
CA ARG A 61 6.58 -11.16 -4.09
C ARG A 61 7.60 -12.13 -3.49
N LYS A 62 7.88 -13.25 -4.17
CA LYS A 62 8.89 -14.23 -3.72
C LYS A 62 10.31 -13.63 -3.70
N LYS A 63 10.67 -12.82 -4.71
CA LYS A 63 11.95 -12.10 -4.75
C LYS A 63 12.02 -11.05 -3.62
N ALA A 64 10.98 -10.24 -3.44
CA ALA A 64 10.91 -9.25 -2.37
C ALA A 64 11.04 -9.90 -0.97
N ARG A 65 10.33 -11.01 -0.72
CA ARG A 65 10.45 -11.76 0.53
C ARG A 65 11.86 -12.31 0.76
N LYS A 66 12.53 -12.79 -0.30
CA LYS A 66 13.93 -13.23 -0.22
C LYS A 66 14.87 -12.06 0.08
N ALA A 67 14.66 -10.90 -0.54
CA ALA A 67 15.45 -9.70 -0.30
C ALA A 67 15.27 -9.18 1.13
N GLN A 68 14.03 -9.12 1.62
CA GLN A 68 13.73 -8.78 3.02
C GLN A 68 14.39 -9.74 4.01
N ARG A 69 14.33 -11.06 3.77
CA ARG A 69 15.04 -12.03 4.61
C ARG A 69 16.54 -11.79 4.65
N LYS A 70 17.16 -11.54 3.49
CA LYS A 70 18.60 -11.22 3.41
C LYS A 70 18.94 -9.94 4.18
N LYS A 71 18.12 -8.88 4.03
CA LYS A 71 18.29 -7.62 4.74
C LYS A 71 18.18 -7.84 6.26
N HIS A 72 17.14 -8.52 6.71
CA HIS A 72 16.95 -8.86 8.13
C HIS A 72 18.13 -9.65 8.71
N THR A 73 18.65 -10.66 8.00
CA THR A 73 19.83 -11.41 8.45
C THR A 73 21.09 -10.54 8.48
N ALA A 74 21.27 -9.63 7.52
CA ALA A 74 22.38 -8.69 7.50
C ALA A 74 22.29 -7.70 8.67
N ASP A 75 21.10 -7.15 8.94
CA ASP A 75 20.85 -6.23 10.05
C ASP A 75 21.06 -6.91 11.40
N GLN A 76 20.60 -8.16 11.58
CA GLN A 76 20.88 -8.95 12.79
C GLN A 76 22.37 -9.19 12.99
N LYS A 77 23.11 -9.50 11.92
CA LYS A 77 24.57 -9.70 11.99
C LYS A 77 25.29 -8.40 12.33
N ALA A 78 24.87 -7.28 11.73
CA ALA A 78 25.44 -5.96 12.02
C ALA A 78 25.20 -5.56 13.48
N GLN A 79 24.01 -5.79 14.01
CA GLN A 79 23.67 -5.52 15.42
C GLN A 79 24.43 -6.41 16.39
N TYR A 80 24.62 -7.69 16.06
CA TYR A 80 25.44 -8.61 16.84
C TYR A 80 26.91 -8.12 16.90
N LEU A 81 27.48 -7.75 15.76
CA LEU A 81 28.85 -7.22 15.68
C LEU A 81 28.99 -5.88 16.41
N ALA A 82 28.00 -5.00 16.33
CA ALA A 82 27.97 -3.75 17.10
C ALA A 82 27.89 -4.01 18.61
N GLY A 83 27.13 -5.03 19.03
CA GLY A 83 27.06 -5.48 20.42
C GLY A 83 28.44 -5.92 20.94
N LEU A 84 29.15 -6.75 20.18
CA LEU A 84 30.52 -7.16 20.50
C LEU A 84 31.49 -5.97 20.54
N ALA A 85 31.41 -5.05 19.57
CA ALA A 85 32.25 -3.86 19.53
C ALA A 85 32.02 -2.92 20.73
N SER A 86 30.80 -2.93 21.30
CA SER A 86 30.47 -2.21 22.54
C SER A 86 30.91 -2.93 23.83
N GLY A 87 31.69 -4.00 23.74
CA GLY A 87 32.23 -4.75 24.88
C GLY A 87 31.27 -5.77 25.51
N LYS A 88 30.13 -6.06 24.86
CA LYS A 88 29.20 -7.10 25.34
C LYS A 88 29.77 -8.49 25.09
N THR A 89 29.52 -9.43 26.00
CA THR A 89 29.86 -10.84 25.78
C THR A 89 29.02 -11.45 24.66
N HIS A 90 29.45 -12.60 24.13
CA HIS A 90 28.74 -13.31 23.07
C HIS A 90 27.25 -13.54 23.39
N GLU A 91 26.96 -14.00 24.62
CA GLU A 91 25.60 -14.28 25.09
C GLU A 91 24.77 -13.00 25.21
N GLN A 92 25.35 -11.93 25.75
CA GLN A 92 24.68 -10.62 25.86
C GLN A 92 24.43 -9.98 24.49
N ALA A 93 25.32 -10.17 23.51
CA ALA A 93 25.12 -9.70 22.14
C ALA A 93 23.98 -10.47 21.43
N ILE A 94 23.88 -11.78 21.64
CA ILE A 94 22.77 -12.61 21.12
C ILE A 94 21.44 -12.17 21.75
N GLU A 95 21.41 -11.97 23.07
CA GLU A 95 20.22 -11.54 23.80
C GLU A 95 19.79 -10.13 23.41
N TYR A 96 20.74 -9.23 23.16
CA TYR A 96 20.50 -7.89 22.61
C TYR A 96 19.90 -7.93 21.20
N VAL A 97 20.38 -8.79 20.30
CA VAL A 97 19.77 -8.96 18.97
C VAL A 97 18.37 -9.57 19.08
N LYS A 98 18.15 -10.52 19.99
CA LYS A 98 16.83 -11.12 20.23
C LYS A 98 15.83 -10.11 20.76
N SER A 99 16.18 -9.31 21.78
CA SER A 99 15.30 -8.29 22.37
C SER A 99 14.96 -7.17 21.38
N ARG A 100 15.89 -6.83 20.49
CA ARG A 100 15.69 -5.82 19.43
C ARG A 100 14.94 -6.37 18.22
N SER A 101 15.16 -7.64 17.85
CA SER A 101 14.40 -8.34 16.79
C SER A 101 12.97 -8.70 17.22
N SER A 102 12.72 -8.87 18.52
CA SER A 102 11.39 -9.07 19.10
C SER A 102 10.61 -7.78 19.32
N ALA A 103 11.13 -6.62 18.90
CA ALA A 103 10.45 -5.33 19.02
C ALA A 103 9.31 -5.14 17.98
N GLN A 104 8.89 -6.19 17.27
CA GLN A 104 7.53 -6.19 16.75
C GLN A 104 6.60 -6.47 17.94
N PRO A 105 5.70 -5.55 18.30
CA PRO A 105 4.78 -5.78 19.41
C PRO A 105 4.08 -7.10 19.15
N LEU A 106 4.20 -8.04 20.10
CA LEU A 106 3.55 -9.33 20.05
C LEU A 106 2.05 -9.09 20.26
N ILE A 107 1.34 -8.73 19.17
CA ILE A 107 -0.09 -8.50 19.21
C ILE A 107 -0.77 -9.87 19.33
N THR A 108 -1.17 -10.21 20.56
CA THR A 108 -1.80 -11.49 20.89
C THR A 108 -3.23 -11.54 20.34
N ALA A 109 -3.87 -12.70 20.41
CA ALA A 109 -5.25 -12.85 19.93
C ALA A 109 -6.24 -11.93 20.67
N ASN A 110 -5.97 -11.62 21.95
CA ASN A 110 -6.87 -10.89 22.83
C ASN A 110 -6.49 -9.41 23.00
N THR A 111 -5.41 -8.94 22.36
CA THR A 111 -5.00 -7.53 22.48
C THR A 111 -6.06 -6.60 21.90
N ASP A 112 -6.38 -5.53 22.62
CA ASP A 112 -7.23 -4.47 22.09
C ASP A 112 -6.45 -3.66 21.04
N LEU A 113 -6.89 -3.77 19.79
CA LEU A 113 -6.23 -3.09 18.68
C LEU A 113 -6.50 -1.59 18.68
N SER A 114 -7.63 -1.16 19.25
CA SER A 114 -8.00 0.25 19.36
C SER A 114 -7.08 0.96 20.35
N THR A 115 -6.88 0.38 21.53
CA THR A 115 -5.95 0.92 22.54
C THR A 115 -4.52 1.00 21.99
N LEU A 116 -4.05 -0.02 21.27
CA LEU A 116 -2.71 0.02 20.67
C LEU A 116 -2.53 1.12 19.62
N ARG A 117 -3.60 1.44 18.88
CA ARG A 117 -3.64 2.55 17.92
C ARG A 117 -3.58 3.88 18.67
N ASP A 118 -4.38 4.04 19.71
CA ASP A 118 -4.45 5.27 20.49
C ASP A 118 -3.11 5.53 21.22
N GLU A 119 -2.50 4.51 21.81
CA GLU A 119 -1.15 4.57 22.39
C GLU A 119 -0.09 5.00 21.37
N LEU A 120 -0.21 4.53 20.12
CA LEU A 120 0.69 4.91 19.05
C LEU A 120 0.55 6.40 18.74
N TRP A 121 -0.66 6.93 18.67
CA TRP A 121 -0.87 8.37 18.48
C TRP A 121 -0.39 9.20 19.67
N VAL A 122 -0.63 8.76 20.90
CA VAL A 122 -0.08 9.41 22.11
C VAL A 122 1.44 9.46 22.06
N SER A 123 2.10 8.37 21.64
CA SER A 123 3.56 8.37 21.51
C SER A 123 4.09 9.31 20.42
N LEU A 124 3.30 9.51 19.36
CA LEU A 124 3.68 10.34 18.22
C LEU A 124 3.46 11.81 18.49
N VAL A 125 2.28 12.20 18.95
CA VAL A 125 1.83 13.60 18.99
C VAL A 125 1.21 14.00 20.33
N GLY A 126 1.24 13.12 21.33
CA GLY A 126 0.73 13.40 22.67
C GLY A 126 -0.80 13.31 22.83
N ILE A 127 -1.53 13.01 21.75
CA ILE A 127 -2.99 12.85 21.74
C ILE A 127 -3.39 11.47 21.21
N PRO A 128 -4.50 10.87 21.67
CA PRO A 128 -4.91 9.52 21.29
C PRO A 128 -5.57 9.44 19.90
N ALA A 129 -5.40 10.45 19.06
CA ALA A 129 -6.04 10.54 17.77
C ALA A 129 -5.11 11.14 16.73
N GLN A 130 -5.44 10.89 15.46
CA GLN A 130 -4.84 11.56 14.33
C GLN A 130 -5.05 13.08 14.48
N PRO A 131 -3.98 13.90 14.47
CA PRO A 131 -4.12 15.33 14.56
C PRO A 131 -4.63 15.91 13.24
N GLU A 132 -5.18 17.12 13.31
CA GLU A 132 -5.50 17.89 12.12
C GLU A 132 -4.21 18.23 11.36
N TRP A 133 -4.29 18.11 10.03
CA TRP A 133 -3.16 18.31 9.12
C TRP A 133 -2.49 19.67 9.31
N GLU A 134 -3.26 20.76 9.18
CA GLU A 134 -2.74 22.12 9.18
C GLU A 134 -2.12 22.48 10.53
N SER A 135 -2.86 22.25 11.61
CA SER A 135 -2.42 22.48 12.99
C SER A 135 -1.12 21.73 13.31
N TYR A 136 -0.99 20.46 12.88
CA TYR A 136 0.24 19.70 13.13
C TYR A 136 1.45 20.27 12.40
N PHE A 137 1.33 20.53 11.09
CA PHE A 137 2.48 21.00 10.30
C PHE A 137 2.93 22.41 10.70
N GLN A 138 1.99 23.26 11.10
CA GLN A 138 2.33 24.56 11.67
C GLN A 138 3.11 24.41 12.98
N GLY A 139 2.60 23.64 13.94
CA GLY A 139 3.29 23.42 15.22
C GLY A 139 4.65 22.74 15.05
N ARG A 140 4.77 21.80 14.11
CA ARG A 140 6.04 21.18 13.71
C ARG A 140 7.04 22.23 13.20
N TYR A 141 6.60 23.10 12.29
CA TYR A 141 7.45 24.14 11.72
C TYR A 141 7.99 25.08 12.80
N GLU A 142 7.12 25.58 13.67
CA GLU A 142 7.49 26.45 14.79
C GLU A 142 8.48 25.76 15.74
N TYR A 143 8.24 24.47 16.04
CA TYR A 143 9.13 23.66 16.86
C TYR A 143 10.53 23.54 16.24
N TRP A 144 10.64 23.21 14.94
CA TRP A 144 11.94 23.07 14.29
C TRP A 144 12.71 24.38 14.18
N LEU A 145 12.00 25.50 13.93
CA LEU A 145 12.62 26.82 13.98
C LEU A 145 13.18 27.16 15.36
N GLN A 146 12.45 26.85 16.42
CA GLN A 146 12.92 27.07 17.78
C GLN A 146 14.17 26.24 18.08
N ILE A 147 14.14 24.94 17.79
CA ILE A 147 15.28 24.05 18.00
C ILE A 147 16.51 24.51 17.20
N TYR A 148 16.32 24.95 15.96
CA TYR A 148 17.39 25.49 15.15
C TYR A 148 18.01 26.75 15.78
N LYS A 149 17.20 27.67 16.30
CA LYS A 149 17.69 28.88 17.00
C LYS A 149 18.47 28.54 18.27
N GLU A 150 18.04 27.52 19.00
CA GLU A 150 18.66 27.12 20.27
C GLU A 150 19.95 26.30 20.09
N LYS A 151 19.97 25.37 19.12
CA LYS A 151 21.02 24.34 19.00
C LYS A 151 21.77 24.35 17.67
N GLY A 152 21.38 25.22 16.73
CA GLY A 152 21.89 25.22 15.37
C GLY A 152 21.46 24.00 14.56
N TRP A 153 21.99 23.88 13.34
CA TRP A 153 21.66 22.78 12.44
C TRP A 153 21.98 21.39 13.02
N PRO A 154 23.18 21.11 13.57
CA PRO A 154 23.51 19.75 14.03
C PRO A 154 22.57 19.22 15.12
N GLY A 155 22.13 20.09 16.04
CA GLY A 155 21.17 19.72 17.08
C GLY A 155 19.75 19.53 16.54
N CYS A 156 19.36 20.31 15.52
CA CYS A 156 18.09 20.16 14.83
C CYS A 156 18.05 18.85 14.02
N GLU A 157 19.09 18.60 13.22
CA GLU A 157 19.27 17.39 12.41
C GLU A 157 19.19 16.12 13.27
N SER A 158 19.92 16.07 14.39
CA SER A 158 19.87 14.91 15.30
C SER A 158 18.45 14.63 15.83
N ASN A 159 17.67 15.67 16.13
CA ASN A 159 16.30 15.49 16.62
C ASN A 159 15.36 15.01 15.50
N ILE A 160 15.54 15.52 14.28
CA ILE A 160 14.75 15.10 13.13
C ILE A 160 15.05 13.64 12.78
N LEU A 161 16.32 13.23 12.80
CA LEU A 161 16.69 11.82 12.59
C LEU A 161 16.06 10.91 13.66
N ALA A 162 16.13 11.28 14.93
CA ALA A 162 15.47 10.54 16.00
C ALA A 162 13.94 10.48 15.81
N ARG A 163 13.34 11.58 15.33
CA ARG A 163 11.91 11.64 15.00
C ARG A 163 11.57 10.72 13.83
N MET A 164 12.39 10.67 12.79
CA MET A 164 12.20 9.76 11.65
C MET A 164 12.26 8.29 12.09
N GLU A 165 13.21 7.91 12.94
CA GLU A 165 13.29 6.55 13.49
C GLU A 165 11.99 6.17 14.24
N LEU A 166 11.45 7.10 15.03
CA LEU A 166 10.19 6.93 15.75
C LEU A 166 9.01 6.74 14.77
N LEU A 167 8.94 7.56 13.70
CA LEU A 167 7.91 7.45 12.67
C LEU A 167 7.96 6.12 11.91
N GLN A 168 9.15 5.63 11.57
CA GLN A 168 9.34 4.33 10.92
C GLN A 168 8.92 3.16 11.85
N ALA A 169 9.24 3.26 13.14
CA ALA A 169 8.79 2.30 14.13
C ALA A 169 7.26 2.31 14.27
N ALA A 170 6.65 3.50 14.25
CA ALA A 170 5.20 3.66 14.30
C ALA A 170 4.51 3.07 13.07
N GLN A 171 5.00 3.32 11.84
CA GLN A 171 4.49 2.65 10.63
C GLN A 171 4.57 1.13 10.73
N THR A 172 5.66 0.61 11.28
CA THR A 172 5.80 -0.84 11.48
C THR A 172 4.74 -1.37 12.44
N LYS A 173 4.47 -0.64 13.53
CA LYS A 173 3.44 -0.98 14.52
C LYS A 173 2.02 -0.87 13.93
N ILE A 174 1.67 0.19 13.20
CA ILE A 174 0.33 0.35 12.61
C ILE A 174 0.04 -0.73 11.57
N ARG A 175 1.03 -1.09 10.74
CA ARG A 175 0.91 -2.20 9.77
C ARG A 175 0.73 -3.55 10.47
N ALA A 176 1.39 -3.76 11.60
CA ALA A 176 1.20 -4.97 12.40
C ALA A 176 -0.23 -5.04 13.00
N ILE A 177 -0.76 -3.91 13.50
CA ILE A 177 -2.15 -3.79 13.99
C ILE A 177 -3.12 -4.10 12.85
N ALA A 178 -2.93 -3.49 11.68
CA ALA A 178 -3.77 -3.70 10.49
C ALA A 178 -3.76 -5.17 10.03
N HIS A 179 -2.58 -5.78 9.97
CA HIS A 179 -2.45 -7.20 9.62
C HIS A 179 -3.18 -8.10 10.64
N LYS A 180 -3.07 -7.80 11.93
CA LYS A 180 -3.78 -8.54 12.97
C LYS A 180 -5.30 -8.37 12.85
N ASN A 181 -5.77 -7.17 12.54
CA ASN A 181 -7.19 -6.90 12.31
C ASN A 181 -7.73 -7.76 11.16
N LEU A 182 -7.01 -7.80 10.03
CA LEU A 182 -7.36 -8.67 8.89
C LEU A 182 -7.38 -10.15 9.26
N GLN A 183 -6.44 -10.63 10.08
CA GLN A 183 -6.46 -12.03 10.55
C GLN A 183 -7.73 -12.36 11.33
N ARG A 184 -8.30 -11.38 12.06
CA ARG A 184 -9.56 -11.54 12.79
C ARG A 184 -10.79 -11.58 11.87
N PHE A 185 -10.71 -11.01 10.66
CA PHE A 185 -11.84 -10.96 9.71
C PHE A 185 -12.40 -12.33 9.35
N SER A 186 -11.54 -13.36 9.25
CA SER A 186 -11.95 -14.71 8.84
C SER A 186 -12.96 -15.39 9.79
N LYS A 187 -13.21 -14.80 10.96
CA LYS A 187 -14.08 -15.33 12.02
C LYS A 187 -15.30 -14.45 12.31
N LEU A 188 -15.53 -13.37 11.56
CA LEU A 188 -16.58 -12.39 11.83
C LEU A 188 -17.71 -12.48 10.81
N GLU A 189 -18.94 -12.26 11.28
CA GLU A 189 -20.15 -12.20 10.44
C GLU A 189 -20.82 -10.82 10.50
N ARG A 190 -21.39 -10.39 9.37
CA ARG A 190 -22.29 -9.22 9.20
C ARG A 190 -21.76 -7.93 9.85
N ALA A 191 -22.50 -7.33 10.78
CA ALA A 191 -22.19 -6.02 11.38
C ALA A 191 -20.81 -5.97 12.09
N LYS A 192 -20.27 -7.11 12.54
CA LYS A 192 -18.91 -7.17 13.11
C LYS A 192 -17.83 -7.06 12.04
N LEU A 193 -18.12 -7.53 10.82
CA LEU A 193 -17.24 -7.39 9.67
C LEU A 193 -17.16 -5.93 9.21
N GLU A 194 -18.30 -5.23 9.15
CA GLU A 194 -18.37 -3.81 8.78
C GLU A 194 -17.53 -2.94 9.73
N LYS A 195 -17.73 -3.06 11.05
CA LYS A 195 -16.92 -2.35 12.05
C LYS A 195 -15.43 -2.66 11.93
N ALA A 196 -15.09 -3.92 11.67
CA ALA A 196 -13.69 -4.33 11.53
C ALA A 196 -13.07 -3.76 10.24
N GLN A 197 -13.87 -3.61 9.17
CA GLN A 197 -13.47 -2.99 7.91
C GLN A 197 -13.32 -1.47 8.05
N GLU A 198 -14.23 -0.78 8.73
CA GLU A 198 -14.09 0.64 9.09
C GLU A 198 -12.80 0.88 9.88
N PHE A 199 -12.56 0.05 10.91
CA PHE A 199 -11.34 0.13 11.69
C PHE A 199 -10.08 -0.14 10.85
N TYR A 200 -10.12 -1.11 9.92
CA TYR A 200 -9.01 -1.35 9.00
C TYR A 200 -8.74 -0.14 8.10
N ASN A 201 -9.79 0.47 7.53
CA ASN A 201 -9.65 1.67 6.72
C ASN A 201 -9.04 2.82 7.52
N GLN A 202 -9.43 2.97 8.79
CA GLN A 202 -8.82 3.96 9.69
C GLN A 202 -7.32 3.68 9.91
N LEU A 203 -6.92 2.42 10.09
CA LEU A 203 -5.50 2.07 10.21
C LEU A 203 -4.70 2.34 8.93
N CYS A 204 -5.33 2.23 7.76
CA CYS A 204 -4.71 2.63 6.48
C CYS A 204 -4.52 4.15 6.40
N LEU A 205 -5.53 4.93 6.78
CA LEU A 205 -5.42 6.38 6.87
C LEU A 205 -4.32 6.80 7.85
N ASP A 206 -4.23 6.12 8.99
CA ASP A 206 -3.16 6.36 9.97
C ASP A 206 -1.76 6.04 9.39
N ASP A 207 -1.58 4.92 8.67
CA ASP A 207 -0.29 4.58 8.02
C ASP A 207 0.11 5.64 6.99
N ASP A 208 -0.83 6.08 6.16
CA ASP A 208 -0.60 7.14 5.18
C ASP A 208 -0.21 8.45 5.87
N TRP A 209 -0.86 8.79 6.99
CA TRP A 209 -0.57 10.00 7.74
C TRP A 209 0.84 9.98 8.31
N ILE A 210 1.24 8.88 8.95
CA ILE A 210 2.60 8.70 9.50
C ILE A 210 3.65 8.72 8.37
N ALA A 211 3.34 8.13 7.21
CA ALA A 211 4.22 8.18 6.05
C ALA A 211 4.45 9.59 5.54
N ARG A 212 3.41 10.43 5.53
CA ARG A 212 3.59 11.82 5.14
C ARG A 212 4.34 12.65 6.17
N MET A 213 4.17 12.40 7.48
CA MET A 213 5.02 13.00 8.50
C MET A 213 6.49 12.69 8.23
N GLU A 214 6.81 11.41 7.97
CA GLU A 214 8.17 10.97 7.69
C GLU A 214 8.73 11.66 6.44
N SER A 215 7.94 11.72 5.36
CA SER A 215 8.33 12.41 4.13
C SER A 215 8.63 13.89 4.36
N ALA A 216 7.85 14.57 5.21
CA ALA A 216 8.07 15.97 5.53
C ALA A 216 9.35 16.20 6.36
N GLU A 217 9.71 15.27 7.25
CA GLU A 217 11.00 15.28 7.94
C GLU A 217 12.17 15.07 6.98
N GLN A 218 12.05 14.11 6.05
CA GLN A 218 13.05 13.86 5.02
C GLN A 218 13.26 15.08 4.11
N GLU A 219 12.16 15.67 3.62
CA GLU A 219 12.22 16.85 2.75
C GLU A 219 12.93 18.01 3.46
N PHE A 220 12.61 18.24 4.74
CA PHE A 220 13.24 19.30 5.52
C PHE A 220 14.75 19.08 5.67
N CYS A 221 15.20 17.87 5.97
CA CYS A 221 16.63 17.54 6.02
C CYS A 221 17.32 17.78 4.66
N CYS A 222 16.77 17.24 3.57
CA CYS A 222 17.34 17.43 2.24
C CYS A 222 17.42 18.91 1.84
N TRP A 223 16.44 19.69 2.25
CA TRP A 223 16.40 21.13 1.99
C TRP A 223 17.49 21.86 2.77
N MET A 224 17.64 21.58 4.06
CA MET A 224 18.63 22.19 4.95
C MET A 224 20.08 21.78 4.64
N ASP A 225 20.30 20.60 4.04
CA ASP A 225 21.61 20.21 3.51
C ASP A 225 22.04 21.08 2.31
N SER A 226 21.06 21.62 1.57
CA SER A 226 21.28 22.39 0.35
C SER A 226 21.25 23.90 0.58
N PHE A 227 20.63 24.37 1.68
CA PHE A 227 20.30 25.78 1.89
C PHE A 227 20.29 26.18 3.37
N THR A 228 20.39 27.49 3.66
CA THR A 228 20.33 28.02 5.03
C THR A 228 18.90 28.23 5.51
N MET A 229 18.69 28.22 6.84
CA MET A 229 17.38 28.47 7.46
C MET A 229 16.79 29.83 7.06
N ASP A 230 17.61 30.86 6.87
CA ASP A 230 17.15 32.17 6.39
C ASP A 230 16.53 32.09 4.99
N ARG A 231 17.10 31.26 4.11
CA ARG A 231 16.53 31.00 2.79
C ARG A 231 15.25 30.16 2.90
N PHE A 232 15.16 29.29 3.91
CA PHE A 232 13.96 28.49 4.19
C PHE A 232 12.81 29.39 4.56
N CYS A 233 13.02 30.23 5.58
CA CYS A 233 12.05 31.19 6.06
C CYS A 233 11.61 32.18 4.98
N ARG A 234 12.50 32.61 4.06
CA ARG A 234 12.10 33.48 2.94
C ARG A 234 11.26 32.76 1.89
N GLN A 235 11.56 31.49 1.61
CA GLN A 235 10.87 30.71 0.58
C GLN A 235 9.52 30.17 1.07
N TYR A 236 9.42 29.86 2.37
CA TYR A 236 8.25 29.24 2.99
C TYR A 236 7.49 30.15 3.97
N GLY A 237 8.00 31.35 4.27
CA GLY A 237 7.32 32.35 5.12
C GLY A 237 6.25 33.19 4.40
N HIS A 238 6.15 33.05 3.07
CA HIS A 238 5.18 33.79 2.24
C HIS A 238 4.32 32.91 1.32
N ARG A 239 4.52 31.59 1.34
CA ARG A 239 3.75 30.65 0.54
C ARG A 239 3.07 29.66 1.46
N GLU A 240 1.77 29.49 1.27
CA GLU A 240 1.06 28.24 1.54
C GLU A 240 2.02 27.10 1.21
N LEU A 241 2.39 26.36 2.25
CA LEU A 241 3.51 25.45 2.22
C LEU A 241 3.19 24.37 1.18
N VAL A 242 4.18 23.97 0.37
CA VAL A 242 4.01 23.09 -0.80
C VAL A 242 3.32 21.74 -0.46
N TRP A 243 3.25 21.37 0.82
CA TRP A 243 2.50 20.20 1.32
C TRP A 243 0.99 20.43 1.55
N GLN A 244 0.46 21.60 1.21
CA GLN A 244 -0.99 21.90 1.23
C GLN A 244 -1.71 21.54 -0.07
N SER A 245 -0.98 21.16 -1.14
CA SER A 245 -1.53 20.74 -2.44
C SER A 245 -1.46 19.24 -2.68
#